data_AF-A0A9D6LZL4-F1
#
_entry.id   AF-A0A9D6LZL4-F1
#
_cell.length_a   1.000
_cell.length_b   1.000
_cell.length_c   1.000
_cell.angle_alpha   90.00
_cell.angle_beta   90.00
_cell.angle_gamma   90.00
#
_symmetry.space_group_name_H-M   'P 1'
#
loop_
_entity.id
_entity.type
_entity.pdbx_description
1 polymer ?
#
loop_
_entity_poly.entity_id
_entity_poly.type
_entity_poly.pdbx_seq_one_letter_code
_entity_poly.pdbx_strand_id
1 'polypeptide(L)'
;MTLEYFQLLYDYNYWVNHLILATAEKVSAEQFAAKNSSSYGSVRGTLVHTLAAEWVWLTRWHGESPAALLKEELFPTLAALRARWSEEENKMRAFIARLSQKDL
;
A
#
# COMPACT_ATOMS: atom_id res chain seq x y z
N MET A 1 -9.06 21.96 3.04
CA MET A 1 -7.76 21.26 3.04
C MET A 1 -7.00 21.70 1.80
N THR A 2 -5.68 21.95 1.89
CA THR A 2 -4.90 22.41 0.73
C THR A 2 -4.22 21.25 0.00
N LEU A 3 -3.85 21.47 -1.27
CA LEU A 3 -3.04 20.51 -2.03
C LEU A 3 -1.71 20.20 -1.32
N GLU A 4 -1.04 21.20 -0.74
CA GLU A 4 0.21 20.94 -0.02
C GLU A 4 -0.02 20.04 1.20
N TYR A 5 -1.16 20.17 1.89
CA TYR A 5 -1.48 19.31 3.01
C TYR A 5 -1.65 17.84 2.60
N PHE A 6 -2.33 17.56 1.48
CA PHE A 6 -2.45 16.20 0.97
C PHE A 6 -1.10 15.64 0.50
N GLN A 7 -0.29 16.45 -0.19
CA GLN A 7 1.07 16.05 -0.59
C GLN A 7 1.90 15.66 0.63
N LEU A 8 1.87 16.47 1.70
CA LEU A 8 2.54 16.15 2.96
C LEU A 8 2.05 14.84 3.58
N LEU A 9 0.74 14.57 3.59
CA LEU A 9 0.20 13.34 4.14
C LEU A 9 0.65 12.10 3.35
N TYR A 10 0.67 12.16 2.02
CA TYR A 10 1.16 11.06 1.20
C TYR A 10 2.67 10.85 1.34
N ASP A 11 3.46 11.93 1.39
CA ASP A 11 4.90 11.83 1.65
C ASP A 11 5.19 11.19 3.01
N TYR A 12 4.47 11.62 4.05
CA TYR A 12 4.54 11.00 5.37
C TYR A 12 4.15 9.52 5.33
N ASN A 13 3.03 9.19 4.68
CA ASN A 13 2.55 7.81 4.57
C ASN A 13 3.58 6.90 3.90
N TYR A 14 4.20 7.34 2.80
CA TYR A 14 5.23 6.55 2.13
C TYR A 14 6.50 6.43 2.95
N TRP A 15 6.95 7.50 3.62
CA TRP A 15 8.06 7.40 4.55
C TRP A 15 7.82 6.36 5.65
N VAL A 16 6.64 6.37 6.27
CA VAL A 16 6.27 5.38 7.30
C VAL A 16 6.17 3.97 6.70
N ASN A 17 5.55 3.81 5.53
CA ASN A 17 5.47 2.51 4.85
C ASN A 17 6.86 1.93 4.57
N HIS A 18 7.81 2.76 4.13
CA HIS A 18 9.20 2.32 3.93
C HIS A 18 9.86 1.83 5.22
N LEU A 19 9.62 2.51 6.34
CA LEU A 19 10.12 2.08 7.66
C LEU A 19 9.48 0.76 8.11
N ILE A 20 8.17 0.60 7.90
CA ILE A 20 7.44 -0.63 8.24
C ILE A 20 7.97 -1.79 7.40
N LEU A 21 8.09 -1.62 6.08
CA LEU A 21 8.58 -2.66 5.18
C LEU A 21 10.03 -3.04 5.49
N ALA A 22 10.91 -2.06 5.76
CA ALA A 22 12.29 -2.32 6.19
C ALA A 22 12.37 -3.03 7.55
N THR A 23 11.40 -2.82 8.43
CA THR A 23 11.31 -3.54 9.70
C THR A 23 10.81 -4.97 9.49
N ALA A 24 9.83 -5.16 8.59
CA ALA A 24 9.32 -6.48 8.22
C ALA A 24 10.39 -7.36 7.54
N GLU A 25 11.42 -6.78 6.91
CA GLU A 25 12.54 -7.55 6.34
C GLU A 25 13.34 -8.33 7.40
N LYS A 26 13.16 -8.01 8.68
CA LYS A 26 13.83 -8.70 9.79
C LYS A 26 13.07 -9.94 10.28
N VAL A 27 11.83 -10.18 9.82
CA VAL A 27 11.07 -11.38 10.17
C VAL A 27 11.34 -12.51 9.18
N SER A 28 11.33 -13.75 9.65
CA SER A 28 11.50 -14.90 8.76
C SER A 28 10.30 -15.06 7.82
N ALA A 29 10.46 -15.81 6.72
CA ALA A 29 9.37 -16.10 5.80
C ALA A 29 8.22 -16.85 6.49
N GLU A 30 8.54 -17.73 7.43
CA GLU A 30 7.57 -18.47 8.24
C GLU A 30 6.80 -17.51 9.15
N GLN A 31 7.48 -16.57 9.83
CA GLN A 31 6.86 -15.57 10.69
C GLN A 31 6.00 -14.58 9.90
N PHE A 32 6.44 -14.20 8.70
CA PHE A 32 5.69 -13.31 7.82
C PHE A 32 4.30 -13.89 7.47
N ALA A 33 4.23 -15.19 7.20
CA ALA A 33 2.99 -15.90 6.88
C ALA A 33 2.30 -16.55 8.09
N ALA A 34 2.91 -16.52 9.28
CA ALA A 34 2.38 -17.18 10.47
C ALA A 34 1.02 -16.60 10.89
N LYS A 35 0.09 -17.50 11.23
CA LYS A 35 -1.21 -17.11 11.76
C LYS A 35 -1.06 -16.42 13.11
N ASN A 36 -1.77 -15.31 13.30
CA ASN A 36 -1.83 -14.56 14.54
C ASN A 36 -3.24 -13.99 14.76
N SER A 37 -3.43 -13.25 15.86
CA SER A 37 -4.72 -12.66 16.24
C SER A 37 -4.98 -11.28 15.62
N SER A 38 -4.21 -10.86 14.60
CA SER A 38 -4.47 -9.60 13.88
C SER A 38 -5.75 -9.71 13.05
N SER A 39 -6.35 -8.58 12.71
CA SER A 39 -7.57 -8.50 11.89
C SER A 39 -7.43 -9.20 10.53
N TYR A 40 -6.22 -9.30 10.00
CA TYR A 40 -5.90 -9.95 8.73
C TYR A 40 -5.11 -11.25 8.90
N GLY A 41 -5.10 -11.81 10.10
CA GLY A 41 -4.62 -13.17 10.39
C GLY A 41 -3.10 -13.39 10.30
N SER A 42 -2.32 -12.49 9.72
CA SER A 42 -0.85 -12.58 9.66
C SER A 42 -0.22 -11.20 9.40
N VAL A 43 1.11 -11.10 9.54
CA VAL A 43 1.85 -9.90 9.13
C VAL A 43 1.68 -9.68 7.62
N ARG A 44 1.84 -10.74 6.82
CA ARG A 44 1.60 -10.72 5.39
C ARG A 44 0.19 -10.24 5.05
N GLY A 45 -0.84 -10.81 5.66
CA GLY A 45 -2.23 -10.44 5.42
C GLY A 45 -2.51 -8.98 5.72
N THR A 46 -1.92 -8.45 6.80
CA THR A 46 -2.06 -7.03 7.17
C THR A 46 -1.42 -6.12 6.13
N LEU A 47 -0.17 -6.39 5.74
CA LEU A 47 0.54 -5.57 4.75
C LEU A 47 -0.07 -5.67 3.34
N VAL A 48 -0.53 -6.87 2.95
CA VAL A 48 -1.28 -7.05 1.68
C VAL A 48 -2.58 -6.27 1.72
N HIS A 49 -3.32 -6.29 2.82
CA HIS A 49 -4.55 -5.52 2.93
C HIS A 49 -4.30 -4.02 2.76
N THR A 50 -3.27 -3.48 3.40
CA THR A 50 -2.92 -2.05 3.26
C THR A 50 -2.56 -1.69 1.81
N LEU A 51 -1.73 -2.50 1.14
CA LEU A 51 -1.44 -2.32 -0.28
C LEU A 51 -2.70 -2.42 -1.16
N ALA A 52 -3.56 -3.39 -0.88
CA ALA A 52 -4.81 -3.61 -1.62
C ALA A 52 -5.76 -2.41 -1.48
N ALA A 53 -5.80 -1.76 -0.31
CA ALA A 53 -6.60 -0.57 -0.08
C ALA A 53 -6.07 0.62 -0.90
N GLU A 54 -4.75 0.84 -0.94
CA GLU A 54 -4.15 1.90 -1.76
C GLU A 54 -4.42 1.67 -3.26
N TRP A 55 -4.16 0.45 -3.73
CA TRP A 55 -4.39 0.04 -5.12
C TRP A 55 -5.84 0.23 -5.55
N VAL A 56 -6.81 -0.25 -4.75
CA VAL A 56 -8.22 -0.19 -5.15
C VAL A 56 -8.75 1.25 -5.22
N TRP A 57 -8.31 2.13 -4.32
CA TRP A 57 -8.73 3.53 -4.33
C TRP A 57 -8.15 4.28 -5.52
N LEU A 58 -6.86 4.12 -5.78
CA LEU A 58 -6.24 4.73 -6.97
C LEU A 58 -6.90 4.24 -8.26
N THR A 59 -7.16 2.93 -8.35
CA THR A 59 -7.85 2.33 -9.51
C THR A 59 -9.24 2.95 -9.70
N ARG A 60 -10.00 3.13 -8.61
CA ARG A 60 -11.32 3.79 -8.63
C ARG A 60 -11.24 5.25 -9.05
N TRP A 61 -10.22 5.99 -8.62
CA TRP A 61 -10.02 7.36 -9.07
C TRP A 61 -9.64 7.47 -10.55
N HIS A 62 -9.19 6.38 -11.16
CA HIS A 62 -9.01 6.25 -12.60
C HIS A 62 -10.26 5.76 -13.35
N GLY A 63 -11.39 5.57 -12.65
CA GLY A 63 -12.67 5.18 -13.25
C GLY A 63 -12.89 3.67 -13.35
N GLU A 64 -11.97 2.87 -12.84
CA GLU A 64 -12.08 1.41 -12.83
C GLU A 64 -12.50 0.91 -11.43
N SER A 65 -13.47 -0.01 -11.35
CA SER A 65 -13.91 -0.57 -10.07
C SER A 65 -13.71 -2.08 -10.04
N PRO A 66 -12.55 -2.57 -9.55
CA PRO A 66 -12.29 -3.99 -9.42
C PRO A 66 -13.32 -4.67 -8.52
N ALA A 67 -13.75 -5.87 -8.91
CA ALA A 67 -14.73 -6.66 -8.16
C ALA A 67 -14.15 -7.30 -6.89
N ALA A 68 -12.82 -7.35 -6.76
CA ALA A 68 -12.13 -7.94 -5.63
C ALA A 68 -10.82 -7.21 -5.33
N LEU A 69 -10.39 -7.30 -4.06
CA LEU A 69 -9.08 -6.83 -3.62
C LEU A 69 -7.95 -7.79 -4.04
N LEU A 70 -6.72 -7.29 -4.01
CA LEU A 70 -5.53 -8.14 -4.16
C LEU A 70 -5.52 -9.21 -3.07
N LYS A 71 -5.23 -10.45 -3.48
CA LYS A 71 -5.23 -11.60 -2.57
C LYS A 71 -3.84 -11.83 -1.97
N GLU A 72 -3.81 -12.35 -0.75
CA GLU A 72 -2.57 -12.62 0.01
C GLU A 72 -1.63 -13.57 -0.74
N GLU A 73 -2.17 -14.54 -1.48
CA GLU A 73 -1.39 -15.56 -2.20
C GLU A 73 -0.58 -14.98 -3.36
N LEU A 74 -0.90 -13.78 -3.84
CA LEU A 74 -0.12 -13.07 -4.87
C LEU A 74 1.23 -12.58 -4.33
N PHE A 75 1.41 -12.56 -3.01
CA PHE A 75 2.58 -11.99 -2.34
C PHE A 75 3.24 -13.01 -1.41
N PRO A 76 3.80 -14.12 -1.94
CA PRO A 76 4.38 -15.18 -1.12
C PRO A 76 5.61 -14.71 -0.32
N THR A 77 6.25 -13.61 -0.72
CA THR A 77 7.43 -13.04 -0.06
C THR A 77 7.26 -11.55 0.17
N LEU A 78 7.94 -11.02 1.18
CA LEU A 78 7.99 -9.58 1.42
C LEU A 78 8.62 -8.82 0.24
N ALA A 79 9.59 -9.42 -0.45
CA ALA A 79 10.20 -8.82 -1.65
C ALA A 79 9.17 -8.62 -2.78
N ALA A 80 8.30 -9.61 -3.02
CA ALA A 80 7.22 -9.49 -4.00
C ALA A 80 6.23 -8.39 -3.61
N LEU A 81 5.88 -8.30 -2.32
CA LEU A 81 5.03 -7.25 -1.79
C LEU A 81 5.66 -5.85 -1.97
N ARG A 82 6.93 -5.70 -1.62
CA ARG A 82 7.68 -4.44 -1.73
C ARG A 82 7.80 -3.96 -3.17
N ALA A 83 8.07 -4.87 -4.10
CA ALA A 83 8.13 -4.55 -5.53
C ALA A 83 6.78 -3.99 -6.02
N ARG A 84 5.68 -4.67 -5.70
CA ARG A 84 4.33 -4.20 -6.07
C ARG A 84 3.98 -2.87 -5.42
N TRP A 85 4.35 -2.67 -4.15
CA TRP A 85 4.08 -1.41 -3.45
C TRP A 85 4.85 -0.24 -4.05
N SER A 86 6.11 -0.46 -4.48
CA SER A 86 6.88 0.58 -5.17
C SER A 86 6.22 1.02 -6.47
N GLU A 87 5.61 0.09 -7.22
CA GLU A 87 4.83 0.44 -8.41
C GLU A 87 3.60 1.29 -8.07
N GLU A 88 2.87 0.93 -7.03
CA GLU A 88 1.68 1.68 -6.59
C GLU A 88 2.04 3.07 -6.05
N GLU A 89 3.13 3.18 -5.28
CA GLU A 89 3.66 4.47 -4.84
C GLU A 89 3.97 5.37 -6.03
N ASN A 90 4.66 4.85 -7.05
CA ASN A 90 4.97 5.63 -8.25
C ASN A 90 3.70 6.11 -8.98
N LYS A 91 2.68 5.25 -9.10
CA LYS A 91 1.40 5.62 -9.72
C LYS A 91 0.64 6.65 -8.90
N MET A 92 0.58 6.49 -7.58
CA MET A 92 -0.08 7.44 -6.69
C MET A 92 0.62 8.80 -6.70
N ARG A 93 1.95 8.84 -6.65
CA ARG A 93 2.73 10.07 -6.76
C ARG A 93 2.48 10.77 -8.09
N ALA A 94 2.46 10.03 -9.19
CA ALA A 94 2.10 10.58 -10.50
C ALA A 94 0.66 11.11 -10.54
N PHE A 95 -0.28 10.42 -9.88
CA PHE A 95 -1.66 10.89 -9.73
C PHE A 95 -1.72 12.20 -8.94
N ILE A 96 -1.07 12.29 -7.78
CA ILE A 96 -1.08 13.49 -6.93
C ILE A 96 -0.41 14.67 -7.64
N ALA A 97 0.69 14.43 -8.37
CA ALA A 97 1.42 15.46 -9.10
C ALA A 97 0.58 16.17 -10.18
N ARG A 98 -0.50 15.54 -10.66
CA ARG A 98 -1.41 16.13 -11.65
C ARG A 98 -2.57 16.91 -11.03
N LEU A 99 -2.77 16.80 -9.72
CA LEU A 99 -3.87 17.46 -9.02
C LEU A 99 -3.59 18.95 -8.84
N SER A 100 -4.67 19.72 -8.84
CA SER A 100 -4.71 21.12 -8.49
C SER A 100 -5.59 21.35 -7.27
N GLN A 101 -5.56 22.56 -6.71
CA GLN A 101 -6.44 22.92 -5.59
C GLN A 101 -7.94 22.79 -5.93
N LYS A 102 -8.32 22.78 -7.22
CA LYS A 102 -9.71 22.65 -7.66
C LYS A 102 -10.23 21.21 -7.67
N ASP A 103 -9.33 20.22 -7.60
CA ASP A 103 -9.66 18.80 -7.65
C ASP A 103 -9.93 18.20 -6.25
N LEU A 104 -9.81 19.02 -5.20
CA LEU A 104 -9.97 18.67 -3.78
C LEU A 104 -11.31 19.17 -3.22
#